data_AF-A0A6N9PWM5-F1
#
_entry.id   AF-A0A6N9PWM5-F1
#
_cell.length_a   1.000
_cell.length_b   1.000
_cell.length_c   1.000
_cell.angle_alpha   90.00
_cell.angle_beta   90.00
_cell.angle_gamma   90.00
#
_symmetry.space_group_name_H-M   'P 1'
#
loop_
_entity.id
_entity.type
_entity.pdbx_description
1 polymer ?
#
loop_
_entity_poly.entity_id
_entity_poly.type
_entity_poly.pdbx_seq_one_letter_code
_entity_poly.pdbx_strand_id
1 'polypeptide(L)' 'AQRKAERFYMGFVSYDPDTGKWTAQGQLCGGKINGVRQIFTERDTMEAAVDALQALADEYPNTVEDAVIFIDDFTE' A
#
# COMPACT_ATOMS: atom_id res chain seq x y z
N ALA A 1 -18.04 14.37 15.31
CA ALA A 1 -18.11 13.06 14.67
C ALA A 1 -16.75 12.77 14.04
N GLN A 2 -15.95 11.90 14.66
CA GLN A 2 -14.69 11.42 14.08
C GLN A 2 -15.04 10.78 12.73
N ARG A 3 -14.62 11.41 11.64
CA ARG A 3 -14.60 10.84 10.29
C ARG A 3 -14.03 9.43 10.43
N LYS A 4 -14.72 8.43 9.91
CA LYS A 4 -14.25 7.04 9.82
C LYS A 4 -12.81 7.09 9.33
N ALA A 5 -11.84 6.88 10.22
CA ALA A 5 -10.44 6.94 9.86
C ALA A 5 -10.20 5.74 8.96
N GLU A 6 -10.08 5.98 7.66
CA GLU A 6 -9.50 5.03 6.73
C GLU A 6 -8.12 4.65 7.29
N ARG A 7 -7.80 3.37 7.30
CA ARG A 7 -6.54 2.86 7.84
C ARG A 7 -5.82 2.09 6.77
N PHE A 8 -4.51 2.23 6.72
CA PHE A 8 -3.70 1.41 5.84
C PHE A 8 -3.74 -0.03 6.32
N TYR A 9 -4.33 -0.89 5.50
CA TYR A 9 -4.51 -2.30 5.82
C TYR A 9 -3.34 -3.12 5.29
N MET A 10 -2.96 -2.89 4.04
CA MET A 10 -1.97 -3.71 3.36
C MET A 10 -1.34 -2.99 2.17
N GLY A 11 -0.06 -3.22 1.94
CA GLY A 11 0.66 -2.77 0.75
C GLY A 11 1.16 -3.95 -0.08
N PHE A 12 1.16 -3.81 -1.40
CA PHE A 12 1.81 -4.74 -2.32
C PHE A 12 2.77 -3.96 -3.20
N VAL A 13 4.01 -4.42 -3.31
CA VAL A 13 4.96 -3.91 -4.30
C VAL A 13 5.22 -5.01 -5.31
N SER A 14 4.96 -4.71 -6.58
CA SER A 14 5.17 -5.64 -7.69
C SER A 14 5.95 -4.96 -8.81
N TYR A 15 6.93 -5.66 -9.38
CA TYR A 15 7.63 -5.19 -10.56
C TYR A 15 6.85 -5.54 -11.82
N ASP A 16 6.65 -4.55 -12.69
CA ASP A 16 6.03 -4.70 -13.99
C ASP A 16 7.14 -4.81 -15.06
N PRO A 17 7.39 -6.01 -15.61
CA PRO A 17 8.47 -6.23 -16.58
C PRO A 17 8.17 -5.63 -17.96
N ASP A 18 6.90 -5.38 -18.29
CA ASP A 18 6.48 -4.77 -19.55
C ASP A 18 6.82 -3.29 -19.61
N THR A 19 6.66 -2.58 -18.49
CA THR A 19 6.97 -1.14 -18.37
C THR A 19 8.34 -0.87 -17.75
N GLY A 20 8.94 -1.88 -17.10
CA GLY A 20 10.18 -1.75 -16.34
C GLY A 20 10.02 -0.94 -15.05
N LYS A 21 8.81 -0.87 -14.51
CA LYS A 21 8.47 -0.02 -13.35
C LYS A 21 7.99 -0.85 -12.17
N TRP A 22 8.15 -0.31 -10.98
CA TRP A 22 7.62 -0.84 -9.74
C TRP A 22 6.26 -0.23 -9.44
N THR A 23 5.25 -1.09 -9.28
CA THR A 23 3.90 -0.68 -8.90
C THR A 23 3.69 -0.94 -7.41
N ALA A 24 3.44 0.12 -6.66
CA ALA A 24 2.99 0.05 -5.28
C ALA A 24 1.46 0.14 -5.21
N GLN A 25 0.84 -0.89 -4.67
CA GLN A 25 -0.58 -1.00 -4.44
C GLN A 25 -0.88 -0.96 -2.94
N GLY A 26 -1.47 0.13 -2.46
CA GLY A 26 -1.94 0.26 -1.08
C GLY A 26 -3.43 0.00 -0.96
N GLN A 27 -3.86 -0.74 0.06
CA GLN A 27 -5.26 -0.91 0.46
C GLN A 27 -5.55 -0.12 1.73
N LEU A 28 -6.50 0.80 1.65
CA LEU A 28 -7.07 1.53 2.77
C LEU A 28 -8.42 0.93 3.16
N CYS A 29 -8.65 0.64 4.43
CA CYS A 29 -9.92 0.11 4.95
C CYS A 29 -10.57 1.07 5.94
N GLY A 30 -11.82 1.45 5.67
CA GLY A 30 -12.63 2.34 6.53
C GLY A 30 -13.55 1.62 7.54
N GLY A 31 -13.28 0.36 7.88
CA GLY A 31 -14.03 -0.41 8.89
C GLY A 31 -15.21 -1.25 8.36
N LYS A 32 -15.44 -1.30 7.05
CA LYS A 32 -16.29 -2.31 6.40
C LYS A 32 -15.54 -2.88 5.19
N ILE A 33 -15.56 -4.19 5.01
CA ILE A 33 -14.92 -4.91 3.89
C ILE A 33 -15.38 -4.37 2.52
N ASN A 34 -16.60 -3.81 2.42
CA ASN A 34 -17.12 -3.18 1.19
C ASN A 34 -16.65 -1.74 0.95
N GLY A 35 -15.74 -1.22 1.78
CA GLY A 35 -15.21 0.15 1.71
C GLY A 35 -13.69 0.18 1.65
N VAL A 36 -13.07 -0.87 1.09
CA VAL A 36 -11.64 -0.89 0.83
C VAL A 36 -11.34 -0.04 -0.40
N ARG A 37 -10.44 0.93 -0.26
CA ARG A 37 -9.95 1.77 -1.35
C ARG A 37 -8.55 1.30 -1.73
N GLN A 38 -8.40 0.88 -2.98
CA GLN A 38 -7.08 0.55 -3.55
C GLN A 38 -6.46 1.81 -4.16
N ILE A 39 -5.19 2.03 -3.85
CA ILE A 39 -4.35 3.10 -4.38
C ILE A 39 -3.22 2.45 -5.13
N PHE A 40 -2.98 2.89 -6.35
CA PHE A 40 -1.89 2.40 -7.20
C PHE A 40 -0.95 3.56 -7.48
N THR A 41 0.35 3.34 -7.31
CA THR A 41 1.38 4.27 -7.74
C THR A 41 2.45 3.52 -8.50
N GLU A 42 2.78 4.02 -9.68
CA GLU A 42 3.93 3.57 -10.44
C GLU A 42 5.16 4.34 -10.00
N ARG A 43 6.29 3.65 -9.90
CA ARG A 43 7.59 4.19 -9.52
C ARG A 43 8.69 3.54 -10.34
N ASP A 44 9.76 4.28 -10.57
CA ASP A 44 10.89 3.78 -11.36
C ASP A 44 11.76 2.80 -10.56
N THR A 45 11.67 2.81 -9.22
CA THR A 45 12.46 1.95 -8.33
C THR A 45 11.59 1.29 -7.25
N MET A 46 12.03 0.10 -6.78
CA MET A 46 11.39 -0.62 -5.67
C MET A 46 11.35 0.25 -4.42
N GLU A 47 12.47 0.89 -4.08
CA GLU A 47 12.58 1.75 -2.90
C GLU A 47 11.55 2.88 -2.92
N ALA A 48 11.32 3.51 -4.06
CA ALA A 48 10.31 4.56 -4.19
C ALA A 48 8.88 4.01 -4.09
N ALA A 49 8.64 2.77 -4.53
CA ALA A 49 7.35 2.09 -4.35
C ALA A 49 7.08 1.78 -2.86
N VAL A 50 8.08 1.25 -2.17
CA VAL A 50 8.01 0.96 -0.73
C VAL A 50 7.85 2.25 0.08
N ASP A 51 8.64 3.29 -0.22
CA ASP A 51 8.55 4.60 0.44
C ASP A 51 7.15 5.21 0.28
N ALA A 52 6.56 5.12 -0.91
CA ALA A 52 5.20 5.59 -1.13
C ALA A 52 4.15 4.84 -0.29
N LEU A 53 4.32 3.53 -0.08
CA LEU A 53 3.44 2.74 0.81
C LEU A 53 3.69 3.05 2.28
N GLN A 54 4.95 3.26 2.68
CA GLN A 54 5.28 3.67 4.05
C GLN A 54 4.71 5.05 4.39
N ALA A 55 4.84 6.02 3.47
CA ALA A 55 4.21 7.34 3.61
C ALA A 55 2.69 7.22 3.74
N LEU A 56 2.08 6.28 3.02
CA LEU A 56 0.65 6.00 3.11
C LEU A 56 0.26 5.36 4.46
N ALA A 57 1.11 4.48 4.99
CA ALA A 57 0.94 3.89 6.31
C ALA A 57 1.06 4.94 7.43
N ASP A 58 1.95 5.93 7.27
CA ASP A 58 2.13 7.06 8.18
C ASP A 58 0.94 8.04 8.12
N GLU A 59 0.42 8.32 6.91
CA GLU A 59 -0.76 9.17 6.72
C GLU A 59 -2.05 8.51 7.27
N TYR A 60 -2.17 7.18 7.16
CA TYR A 60 -3.32 6.41 7.64
C TYR A 60 -2.89 5.38 8.68
N PRO A 61 -2.50 5.82 9.90
CA PRO A 61 -1.96 4.94 10.92
C PRO A 61 -3.00 3.89 11.33
N ASN A 62 -2.65 2.62 11.11
CA ASN A 62 -3.47 1.51 11.56
C ASN A 62 -3.13 1.17 13.00
N THR A 63 -3.90 1.70 13.95
CA THR A 63 -3.72 1.42 15.38
C THR A 63 -4.38 0.12 15.83
N VAL A 64 -4.93 -0.68 14.90
CA VAL A 64 -5.77 -1.83 15.22
C VAL A 64 -5.18 -3.15 14.75
N GLU A 65 -4.51 -3.17 13.60
CA GLU A 65 -3.71 -4.29 13.12
C GLU A 65 -2.39 -3.76 12.56
N ASP A 66 -1.31 -4.51 12.73
CA ASP A 66 -0.01 -4.17 12.17
C ASP A 66 -0.15 -4.14 10.64
N ALA A 67 0.11 -2.99 10.01
CA ALA A 67 -0.02 -2.86 8.57
C ALA A 67 1.06 -3.68 7.89
N VAL A 68 0.67 -4.67 7.09
CA VAL A 68 1.62 -5.55 6.41
C VAL A 68 1.88 -5.06 4.99
N ILE A 69 3.13 -4.75 4.68
CA ILE A 69 3.57 -4.46 3.31
C ILE A 69 4.21 -5.74 2.77
N PHE A 70 3.55 -6.35 1.79
CA PHE A 70 4.07 -7.48 1.03
C PHE A 70 4.88 -6.94 -0.15
N ILE A 71 6.17 -7.27 -0.18
CA ILE A 71 7.01 -7.01 -1.34
C ILE A 71 7.12 -8.35 -2.05
N ASP A 72 6.57 -8.43 -3.26
CA ASP A 72 6.74 -9.59 -4.13
C ASP A 72 8.15 -9.50 -4.74
N ASP A 73 9.14 -9.82 -3.91
CA ASP A 73 10.53 -10.00 -4.34
C ASP A 73 10.64 -11.43 -4.90
N PHE A 74 10.12 -11.65 -6.11
CA PHE A 74 10.42 -12.86 -6.88
C PHE A 74 11.85 -12.75 -7.44
N THR A 75 12.84 -12.78 -6.54
CA THR A 75 14.26 -12.95 -6.88
C THR A 75 14.82 -14.16 -6.13
N GLU A 76 14.38 -15.36 -6.54
CA GLU A 76 15.12 -16.62 -6.34
C GLU A 76 15.70 -17.12 -7.67
#